data_AF-A0ABD6SG56-F1
#
_entry.id   AF-A0ABD6SG56-F1
#
_cell.length_a   1.000
_cell.length_b   1.000
_cell.length_c   1.000
_cell.angle_alpha   90.00
_cell.angle_beta   90.00
_cell.angle_gamma   90.00
#
_symmetry.space_group_name_H-M   'P 1'
#
loop_
_entity.id
_entity.type
_entity.pdbx_description
1 polymer ?
#
loop_
_entity_poly.entity_id
_entity_poly.type
_entity_poly.pdbx_seq_one_letter_code
_entity_poly.pdbx_strand_id
1 'polypeptide(L)'
;MKYKNRTRAKCKYKQALLVTVATMTLGVSTLGSNASAFADEKEKNVIQQKSPGTYYEDAQKNLGSLARFDTWAQDLGKTTGAENYKTTLGMAEKLLPTIYNDLNSGNFNNTARSITMLSTALIPYGGAFISPIIGILWPENGPNIKEMLQEMENKLVGIMDEKIEAKDLDDLEAAVKGLMVSLKEFENSLNGNIGGEYYSALADVDSLNRGRITAIQKGFNDLISATSKPKFKITELPLYTIIATAHLNFLNTVEKQGTSPKINYTEAALKDLLQNMKKNHKDYADYIEKTYTEGEARINSKLEDKQKIEQDLAAVNQKLSEMPRKPKNHTHEEENKFIIQKEKLYAQQDSLEKKLSEYNDLMYQKSDFYSKTKGSEAFQIASTGKTIPTPSWVKTEGTWVCEAGFWFYIDAKGQKKSDWFNDKTPDGKDRWYYLSTETPRLDNVRGNAYVGKGTMLTGWFHDTRKDKQIIGVNTKTTYEYWYYLSPEKNLKNSAGELFKQGQMMTKWVEIKDTKTGEPHWYYFNPDDGSMTHDKKAVQIGDKKYDFGSNGVCTTPNGY
;
A
#
# COMPACT_ATOMS: atom_id res chain seq x y z
N MET A 1 -54.25 -33.27 -24.14
CA MET A 1 -53.62 -34.28 -25.01
C MET A 1 -52.08 -34.12 -24.95
N LYS A 2 -51.31 -34.97 -25.63
CA LYS A 2 -49.82 -34.95 -25.74
C LYS A 2 -49.33 -33.58 -26.29
N TYR A 3 -48.18 -33.04 -25.91
CA TYR A 3 -46.78 -33.41 -26.24
C TYR A 3 -45.85 -32.88 -25.10
N LYS A 4 -44.77 -33.50 -24.55
CA LYS A 4 -43.51 -34.11 -25.08
C LYS A 4 -42.72 -33.18 -26.03
N ASN A 5 -41.45 -32.86 -25.84
CA ASN A 5 -40.36 -33.59 -25.16
C ASN A 5 -39.31 -32.65 -24.52
N ARG A 6 -38.34 -33.22 -23.77
CA ARG A 6 -37.15 -32.52 -23.23
C ARG A 6 -35.92 -32.74 -24.12
N THR A 7 -35.02 -31.75 -24.17
CA THR A 7 -33.62 -31.94 -24.60
C THR A 7 -32.67 -31.56 -23.45
N ARG A 8 -31.53 -32.27 -23.34
CA ARG A 8 -30.51 -32.06 -22.29
C ARG A 8 -29.27 -31.39 -22.88
N ALA A 9 -28.63 -30.50 -22.13
CA ALA A 9 -27.20 -30.25 -22.23
C ALA A 9 -26.52 -30.64 -20.91
N LYS A 10 -25.36 -31.27 -20.97
CA LYS A 10 -24.52 -31.60 -19.81
C LYS A 10 -23.11 -31.07 -20.08
N CYS A 11 -22.67 -30.06 -19.33
CA CYS A 11 -21.25 -29.75 -19.22
C CYS A 11 -20.75 -30.23 -17.85
N LYS A 12 -19.72 -31.08 -17.84
CA LYS A 12 -18.96 -31.41 -16.63
C LYS A 12 -17.80 -30.42 -16.57
N TYR A 13 -17.65 -29.68 -15.47
CA TYR A 13 -16.36 -29.10 -15.12
C TYR A 13 -15.64 -30.05 -14.17
N LYS A 14 -14.37 -30.33 -14.43
CA LYS A 14 -13.49 -31.10 -13.53
C LYS A 14 -12.39 -30.18 -13.01
N GLN A 15 -12.04 -30.35 -11.75
CA GLN A 15 -10.83 -29.76 -11.18
C GLN A 15 -9.59 -30.44 -11.77
N ALA A 16 -8.51 -29.67 -11.93
CA ALA A 16 -7.16 -30.17 -12.10
C ALA A 16 -6.20 -29.26 -11.33
N LEU A 17 -5.80 -29.70 -10.13
CA LEU A 17 -4.61 -29.20 -9.45
C LEU A 17 -3.39 -29.84 -10.12
N LEU A 18 -2.30 -29.09 -10.31
CA LEU A 18 -1.00 -29.65 -10.62
C LEU A 18 0.09 -28.95 -9.80
N VAL A 19 0.80 -29.75 -9.01
CA VAL A 19 1.96 -29.37 -8.21
C VAL A 19 3.04 -30.41 -8.46
N THR A 20 4.11 -30.01 -9.13
CA THR A 20 5.39 -30.73 -9.26
C THR A 20 6.45 -29.63 -9.36
N VAL A 21 7.27 -29.36 -8.34
CA VAL A 21 8.38 -30.17 -7.80
C VAL A 21 9.47 -30.40 -8.86
N ALA A 22 10.70 -30.04 -8.51
CA ALA A 22 11.83 -30.01 -9.42
C ALA A 22 12.50 -31.38 -9.60
N THR A 23 13.16 -31.56 -10.76
CA THR A 23 14.16 -32.61 -10.99
C THR A 23 15.41 -31.97 -11.57
N MET A 24 16.52 -32.04 -10.83
CA MET A 24 17.86 -31.81 -11.39
C MET A 24 18.30 -33.06 -12.16
N THR A 25 19.04 -32.87 -13.25
CA THR A 25 19.74 -33.96 -13.94
C THR A 25 21.18 -33.52 -14.21
N LEU A 26 22.13 -34.16 -13.53
CA LEU A 26 23.55 -34.09 -13.92
C LEU A 26 23.78 -34.97 -15.15
N GLY A 27 24.70 -34.56 -16.02
CA GLY A 27 24.91 -35.20 -17.33
C GLY A 27 25.86 -36.39 -17.33
N VAL A 28 25.98 -37.02 -18.51
CA VAL A 28 27.01 -38.02 -18.86
C VAL A 28 27.52 -37.71 -20.27
N SER A 29 28.81 -37.91 -20.53
CA SER A 29 29.46 -37.62 -21.81
C SER A 29 29.72 -38.89 -22.65
N THR A 30 29.58 -38.80 -23.97
CA THR A 30 30.15 -39.78 -24.92
C THR A 30 30.61 -39.11 -26.22
N LEU A 31 31.90 -39.31 -26.54
CA LEU A 31 32.52 -39.53 -27.88
C LEU A 31 31.60 -39.31 -29.11
N GLY A 32 31.96 -38.60 -30.18
CA GLY A 32 33.19 -37.93 -30.64
C GLY A 32 32.90 -37.36 -32.05
N SER A 33 33.83 -36.90 -32.90
CA SER A 33 35.30 -36.78 -32.87
C SER A 33 35.67 -35.46 -33.64
N ASN A 34 36.79 -35.18 -34.32
CA ASN A 34 37.99 -35.92 -34.72
C ASN A 34 39.19 -34.94 -34.96
N ALA A 35 40.29 -35.42 -35.52
CA ALA A 35 41.56 -34.71 -35.71
C ALA A 35 41.58 -33.50 -36.66
N SER A 36 42.39 -32.50 -36.28
CA SER A 36 43.54 -32.07 -37.10
C SER A 36 44.68 -31.64 -36.15
N ALA A 37 45.93 -31.83 -36.55
CA ALA A 37 47.09 -31.58 -35.69
C ALA A 37 48.28 -31.03 -36.49
N PHE A 38 48.85 -29.92 -36.00
CA PHE A 38 50.21 -29.49 -36.26
C PHE A 38 50.79 -28.88 -34.98
N ALA A 39 52.06 -29.19 -34.72
CA ALA A 39 52.89 -28.56 -33.70
C ALA A 39 53.76 -27.45 -34.35
N ASP A 40 54.56 -26.66 -33.65
CA ASP A 40 54.96 -26.69 -32.24
C ASP A 40 55.34 -25.25 -31.78
N GLU A 41 56.10 -25.19 -30.68
CA GLU A 41 56.90 -24.09 -30.14
C GLU A 41 56.25 -23.16 -29.12
N LYS A 42 57.12 -22.68 -28.23
CA LYS A 42 56.82 -21.97 -26.99
C LYS A 42 57.50 -20.61 -27.04
N GLU A 43 56.84 -19.58 -26.54
CA GLU A 43 57.58 -18.55 -25.81
C GLU A 43 56.79 -18.01 -24.62
N LYS A 44 57.45 -17.24 -23.74
CA LYS A 44 56.97 -16.90 -22.40
C LYS A 44 56.53 -15.43 -22.30
N ASN A 45 55.67 -15.17 -21.32
CA ASN A 45 55.49 -13.89 -20.64
C ASN A 45 54.96 -12.70 -21.47
N VAL A 46 53.65 -12.72 -21.76
CA VAL A 46 52.83 -11.51 -21.57
C VAL A 46 51.57 -11.89 -20.80
N ILE A 47 51.35 -11.29 -19.63
CA ILE A 47 50.06 -11.37 -18.95
C ILE A 47 49.13 -10.35 -19.62
N GLN A 48 48.43 -10.78 -20.66
CA GLN A 48 47.27 -10.02 -21.14
C GLN A 48 46.15 -10.13 -20.11
N GLN A 49 45.94 -9.06 -19.36
CA GLN A 49 44.76 -8.88 -18.51
C GLN A 49 43.52 -8.87 -19.42
N LYS A 50 42.79 -9.99 -19.49
CA LYS A 50 41.57 -10.10 -20.28
C LYS A 50 40.56 -9.03 -19.82
N SER A 51 40.11 -8.22 -20.77
CA SER A 51 38.89 -7.41 -20.58
C SER A 51 37.70 -8.34 -20.32
N PRO A 52 36.82 -8.03 -19.34
CA PRO A 52 35.62 -8.82 -19.07
C PRO A 52 34.53 -8.54 -20.12
N GLY A 53 34.78 -8.97 -21.36
CA GLY A 53 33.84 -8.85 -22.48
C GLY A 53 32.72 -9.90 -22.46
N THR A 54 31.50 -9.46 -22.78
CA THR A 54 30.39 -10.23 -23.38
C THR A 54 30.06 -11.59 -22.75
N TYR A 55 29.08 -11.62 -21.84
CA TYR A 55 28.39 -12.86 -21.44
C TYR A 55 26.88 -12.74 -21.16
N TYR A 56 26.26 -11.55 -21.36
CA TYR A 56 24.87 -11.28 -20.94
C TYR A 56 24.02 -10.41 -21.90
N GLU A 57 24.51 -10.05 -23.09
CA GLU A 57 23.85 -9.06 -23.96
C GLU A 57 22.43 -9.45 -24.42
N ASP A 58 22.19 -10.72 -24.73
CA ASP A 58 20.85 -11.20 -25.13
C ASP A 58 19.93 -11.51 -23.94
N ALA A 59 20.48 -11.69 -22.73
CA ALA A 59 19.68 -11.86 -21.52
C ALA A 59 19.03 -10.53 -21.11
N GLN A 60 19.79 -9.43 -21.09
CA GLN A 60 19.29 -8.12 -20.63
C GLN A 60 18.22 -7.51 -21.53
N LYS A 61 18.22 -7.79 -22.84
CA LYS A 61 17.23 -7.25 -23.80
C LYS A 61 15.78 -7.60 -23.43
N ASN A 62 15.54 -8.75 -22.80
CA ASN A 62 14.20 -9.25 -22.45
C ASN A 62 13.86 -9.18 -20.95
N LEU A 63 14.76 -8.70 -20.10
CA LEU A 63 14.47 -8.48 -18.67
C LEU A 63 13.76 -7.14 -18.46
N GLY A 64 12.60 -7.17 -17.80
CA GLY A 64 11.90 -5.96 -17.35
C GLY A 64 12.67 -5.20 -16.27
N SER A 65 12.37 -3.91 -16.07
CA SER A 65 13.10 -3.00 -15.18
C SER A 65 13.39 -3.56 -13.78
N LEU A 66 12.40 -4.17 -13.12
CA LEU A 66 12.57 -4.78 -11.80
C LEU A 66 13.63 -5.92 -11.77
N ALA A 67 13.70 -6.73 -12.82
CA ALA A 67 14.71 -7.79 -12.92
C ALA A 67 16.10 -7.23 -13.31
N ARG A 68 16.14 -6.14 -14.10
CA ARG A 68 17.38 -5.35 -14.30
C ARG A 68 17.86 -4.72 -12.98
N PHE A 69 16.93 -4.31 -12.13
CA PHE A 69 17.20 -3.71 -10.82
C PHE A 69 17.74 -4.72 -9.80
N ASP A 70 17.16 -5.92 -9.74
CA ASP A 70 17.69 -7.03 -8.95
C ASP A 70 19.10 -7.45 -9.45
N THR A 71 19.27 -7.58 -10.77
CA THR A 71 20.59 -7.82 -11.39
C THR A 71 21.60 -6.73 -11.00
N TRP A 72 21.21 -5.45 -11.05
CA TRP A 72 22.04 -4.32 -10.64
C TRP A 72 22.39 -4.34 -9.15
N ALA A 73 21.46 -4.69 -8.26
CA ALA A 73 21.72 -4.82 -6.83
C ALA A 73 22.74 -5.93 -6.54
N GLN A 74 22.71 -7.01 -7.32
CA GLN A 74 23.69 -8.10 -7.27
C GLN A 74 25.04 -7.69 -7.90
N ASP A 75 25.05 -6.87 -8.96
CA ASP A 75 26.27 -6.37 -9.62
C ASP A 75 26.96 -5.23 -8.87
N LEU A 76 26.24 -4.46 -8.04
CA LEU A 76 26.80 -3.45 -7.12
C LEU A 76 27.89 -4.05 -6.22
N GLY A 77 27.67 -5.27 -5.73
CA GLY A 77 28.62 -6.03 -4.90
C GLY A 77 29.83 -6.61 -5.64
N LYS A 78 29.83 -6.53 -6.98
CA LYS A 78 30.95 -6.95 -7.84
C LYS A 78 31.82 -5.77 -8.27
N THR A 79 31.38 -4.53 -8.04
CA THR A 79 31.89 -3.33 -8.71
C THR A 79 32.26 -2.16 -7.78
N THR A 80 31.99 -2.23 -6.47
CA THR A 80 32.19 -1.08 -5.54
C THR A 80 33.00 -1.44 -4.27
N GLY A 81 33.62 -0.43 -3.65
CA GLY A 81 34.51 -0.57 -2.50
C GLY A 81 33.80 -0.86 -1.17
N ALA A 82 34.46 -1.66 -0.32
CA ALA A 82 33.83 -2.48 0.72
C ALA A 82 33.05 -1.77 1.86
N GLU A 83 33.38 -0.52 2.22
CA GLU A 83 32.68 0.18 3.32
C GLU A 83 31.36 0.81 2.85
N ASN A 84 31.42 1.69 1.85
CA ASN A 84 30.21 2.35 1.32
C ASN A 84 29.25 1.33 0.69
N TYR A 85 29.77 0.27 0.07
CA TYR A 85 29.00 -0.86 -0.48
C TYR A 85 27.95 -1.40 0.50
N LYS A 86 28.32 -1.66 1.77
CA LYS A 86 27.41 -2.20 2.79
C LYS A 86 26.23 -1.28 3.07
N THR A 87 26.44 0.04 2.98
CA THR A 87 25.39 1.03 3.23
C THR A 87 24.40 1.07 2.07
N THR A 88 24.89 1.15 0.82
CA THR A 88 24.02 1.17 -0.37
C THR A 88 23.29 -0.16 -0.57
N LEU A 89 23.97 -1.30 -0.38
CA LEU A 89 23.33 -2.63 -0.44
C LEU A 89 22.29 -2.81 0.68
N GLY A 90 22.65 -2.50 1.93
CA GLY A 90 21.74 -2.63 3.08
C GLY A 90 20.55 -1.65 3.04
N MET A 91 20.61 -0.61 2.20
CA MET A 91 19.44 0.17 1.81
C MET A 91 18.67 -0.49 0.66
N ALA A 92 19.34 -0.96 -0.41
CA ALA A 92 18.69 -1.67 -1.52
C ALA A 92 17.89 -2.90 -1.05
N GLU A 93 18.47 -3.76 -0.21
CA GLU A 93 17.82 -4.96 0.35
C GLU A 93 16.54 -4.65 1.14
N LYS A 94 16.47 -3.49 1.80
CA LYS A 94 15.30 -3.05 2.57
C LYS A 94 14.27 -2.33 1.71
N LEU A 95 14.73 -1.48 0.79
CA LEU A 95 13.88 -0.62 -0.02
C LEU A 95 13.27 -1.38 -1.22
N LEU A 96 13.95 -2.38 -1.79
CA LEU A 96 13.45 -3.13 -2.94
C LEU A 96 12.16 -3.92 -2.65
N PRO A 97 12.03 -4.67 -1.53
CA PRO A 97 10.75 -5.28 -1.17
C PRO A 97 9.66 -4.24 -0.92
N THR A 98 9.98 -3.09 -0.32
CA THR A 98 9.04 -1.99 -0.10
C THR A 98 8.53 -1.45 -1.43
N ILE A 99 9.44 -1.05 -2.35
CA ILE A 99 9.14 -0.58 -3.70
C ILE A 99 8.27 -1.60 -4.46
N TYR A 100 8.64 -2.88 -4.45
CA TYR A 100 7.87 -3.90 -5.16
C TYR A 100 6.44 -4.05 -4.64
N ASN A 101 6.24 -4.12 -3.32
CA ASN A 101 4.90 -4.28 -2.76
C ASN A 101 4.08 -2.98 -2.88
N ASP A 102 4.67 -1.81 -2.65
CA ASP A 102 4.01 -0.52 -2.80
C ASP A 102 3.58 -0.23 -4.25
N LEU A 103 4.38 -0.63 -5.24
CA LEU A 103 4.00 -0.54 -6.66
C LEU A 103 2.82 -1.44 -7.02
N ASN A 104 2.80 -2.66 -6.50
CA ASN A 104 1.68 -3.59 -6.69
C ASN A 104 0.41 -3.16 -5.90
N SER A 105 0.53 -2.24 -4.94
CA SER A 105 -0.59 -1.76 -4.11
C SER A 105 -1.02 -0.31 -4.39
N GLY A 106 -0.53 0.32 -5.46
CA GLY A 106 -0.83 1.73 -5.79
C GLY A 106 -0.29 2.76 -4.77
N ASN A 107 0.70 2.38 -3.95
CA ASN A 107 1.30 3.27 -2.95
C ASN A 107 2.48 4.05 -3.54
N PHE A 108 2.18 4.85 -4.56
CA PHE A 108 3.15 5.68 -5.30
C PHE A 108 3.98 6.61 -4.40
N ASN A 109 3.45 7.02 -3.25
CA ASN A 109 4.15 7.89 -2.31
C ASN A 109 5.32 7.18 -1.62
N ASN A 110 5.09 6.01 -1.01
CA ASN A 110 6.16 5.22 -0.41
C ASN A 110 7.15 4.69 -1.46
N THR A 111 6.66 4.40 -2.69
CA THR A 111 7.53 4.13 -3.84
C THR A 111 8.47 5.31 -4.09
N ALA A 112 7.93 6.51 -4.33
CA ALA A 112 8.73 7.71 -4.63
C ALA A 112 9.72 8.04 -3.50
N ARG A 113 9.31 7.87 -2.23
CA ARG A 113 10.18 8.02 -1.04
C ARG A 113 11.33 7.02 -1.05
N SER A 114 11.01 5.73 -1.21
CA SER A 114 11.98 4.63 -1.14
C SER A 114 12.97 4.69 -2.30
N ILE A 115 12.52 5.04 -3.50
CA ILE A 115 13.41 5.23 -4.64
C ILE A 115 14.27 6.49 -4.48
N THR A 116 13.70 7.60 -3.99
CA THR A 116 14.46 8.84 -3.73
C THR A 116 15.58 8.64 -2.71
N MET A 117 15.32 7.82 -1.68
CA MET A 117 16.36 7.37 -0.75
C MET A 117 17.43 6.54 -1.43
N LEU A 118 17.04 5.61 -2.30
CA LEU A 118 17.99 4.81 -3.02
C LEU A 118 18.87 5.68 -3.92
N SER A 119 18.29 6.60 -4.73
CA SER A 119 19.04 7.52 -5.60
C SER A 119 19.98 8.45 -4.84
N THR A 120 19.60 8.88 -3.62
CA THR A 120 20.51 9.68 -2.77
C THR A 120 21.63 8.84 -2.13
N ALA A 121 21.41 7.53 -1.93
CA ALA A 121 22.39 6.57 -1.41
C ALA A 121 23.24 5.84 -2.47
N LEU A 122 23.00 6.05 -3.77
CA LEU A 122 23.80 5.41 -4.82
C LEU A 122 25.23 5.98 -4.89
N ILE A 123 26.19 5.06 -4.97
CA ILE A 123 27.61 5.36 -5.16
C ILE A 123 27.85 5.67 -6.66
N PRO A 124 28.69 6.67 -6.99
CA PRO A 124 28.98 7.10 -8.37
C PRO A 124 29.18 6.04 -9.47
N TYR A 125 29.72 4.87 -9.15
CA TYR A 125 30.38 4.02 -10.14
C TYR A 125 29.50 2.93 -10.79
N GLY A 126 28.24 2.79 -10.38
CA GLY A 126 27.30 1.79 -10.93
C GLY A 126 26.38 2.35 -12.02
N GLY A 127 26.39 1.76 -13.22
CA GLY A 127 25.75 2.29 -14.44
C GLY A 127 24.21 2.35 -14.51
N ALA A 128 23.48 1.95 -13.47
CA ALA A 128 22.01 1.90 -13.45
C ALA A 128 21.39 2.93 -12.49
N PHE A 129 21.86 4.19 -12.56
CA PHE A 129 21.34 5.27 -11.71
C PHE A 129 20.06 5.94 -12.25
N ILE A 130 19.64 5.60 -13.47
CA ILE A 130 18.43 6.15 -14.12
C ILE A 130 17.19 5.25 -13.92
N SER A 131 17.35 3.93 -13.84
CA SER A 131 16.28 2.97 -13.52
C SER A 131 15.46 3.35 -12.26
N PRO A 132 16.05 3.87 -11.17
CA PRO A 132 15.32 4.45 -10.05
C PRO A 132 14.34 5.56 -10.51
N ILE A 133 14.84 6.57 -11.23
CA ILE A 133 14.05 7.72 -11.68
C ILE A 133 12.92 7.27 -12.64
N ILE A 134 13.20 6.28 -13.50
CA ILE A 134 12.17 5.62 -14.32
C ILE A 134 11.10 4.98 -13.42
N GLY A 135 11.48 4.25 -12.37
CA GLY A 135 10.54 3.61 -11.44
C GLY A 135 9.68 4.57 -10.61
N ILE A 136 10.11 5.82 -10.41
CA ILE A 136 9.26 6.88 -9.80
C ILE A 136 8.17 7.32 -10.80
N LEU A 137 8.53 7.51 -12.07
CA LEU A 137 7.66 8.08 -13.08
C LEU A 137 6.75 7.04 -13.76
N TRP A 138 7.20 5.79 -13.87
CA TRP A 138 6.50 4.71 -14.57
C TRP A 138 6.80 3.33 -13.95
N PRO A 139 5.86 2.76 -13.18
CA PRO A 139 5.94 1.37 -12.74
C PRO A 139 5.62 0.42 -13.88
N GLU A 140 6.58 -0.41 -14.32
CA GLU A 140 6.33 -1.35 -15.44
C GLU A 140 5.36 -2.49 -15.08
N ASN A 141 5.09 -2.71 -13.80
CA ASN A 141 4.10 -3.69 -13.29
C ASN A 141 2.86 -3.04 -12.64
N GLY A 142 2.77 -1.71 -12.58
CA GLY A 142 1.67 -1.00 -11.94
C GLY A 142 0.59 -0.55 -12.93
N PRO A 143 -0.37 0.29 -12.48
CA PRO A 143 -1.26 1.01 -13.39
C PRO A 143 -0.46 1.84 -14.38
N ASN A 144 -0.94 1.97 -15.63
CA ASN A 144 -0.31 2.90 -16.56
C ASN A 144 -0.50 4.35 -16.10
N ILE A 145 0.28 5.30 -16.63
CA ILE A 145 0.19 6.71 -16.18
C ILE A 145 -1.24 7.25 -16.28
N LYS A 146 -2.01 6.90 -17.31
CA LYS A 146 -3.39 7.39 -17.43
C LYS A 146 -4.29 6.87 -16.31
N GLU A 147 -4.13 5.62 -15.90
CA GLU A 147 -4.81 5.04 -14.73
C GLU A 147 -4.33 5.68 -13.41
N MET A 148 -3.02 5.93 -13.24
CA MET A 148 -2.48 6.63 -12.06
C MET A 148 -3.04 8.07 -11.96
N LEU A 149 -3.08 8.79 -13.08
CA LEU A 149 -3.65 10.14 -13.16
C LEU A 149 -5.15 10.12 -12.88
N GLN A 150 -5.88 9.13 -13.41
CA GLN A 150 -7.30 8.92 -13.11
C GLN A 150 -7.53 8.53 -11.64
N GLU A 151 -6.62 7.80 -11.00
CA GLU A 151 -6.71 7.49 -9.56
C GLU A 151 -6.51 8.74 -8.71
N MET A 152 -5.52 9.58 -9.04
CA MET A 152 -5.30 10.89 -8.40
C MET A 152 -6.50 11.82 -8.63
N GLU A 153 -6.98 11.91 -9.86
CA GLU A 153 -8.19 12.65 -10.24
C GLU A 153 -9.41 12.18 -9.44
N ASN A 154 -9.73 10.89 -9.44
CA ASN A 154 -10.90 10.36 -8.72
C ASN A 154 -10.81 10.60 -7.20
N LYS A 155 -9.61 10.60 -6.61
CA LYS A 155 -9.36 10.92 -5.20
C LYS A 155 -9.43 12.42 -4.87
N LEU A 156 -9.46 13.29 -5.88
CA LEU A 156 -9.42 14.76 -5.71
C LEU A 156 -10.67 15.47 -6.25
N VAL A 157 -11.34 14.91 -7.26
CA VAL A 157 -12.59 15.43 -7.85
C VAL A 157 -13.69 15.58 -6.80
N GLY A 158 -13.83 14.61 -5.89
CA GLY A 158 -14.80 14.70 -4.78
C GLY A 158 -14.55 15.87 -3.83
N ILE A 159 -13.31 16.37 -3.75
CA ILE A 159 -12.93 17.50 -2.91
C ILE A 159 -13.03 18.83 -3.66
N MET A 160 -12.58 18.88 -4.91
CA MET A 160 -12.31 20.15 -5.59
C MET A 160 -13.29 20.52 -6.70
N ASP A 161 -14.19 19.61 -7.09
CA ASP A 161 -15.14 19.77 -8.20
C ASP A 161 -14.48 20.02 -9.58
N GLU A 162 -13.14 19.98 -9.62
CA GLU A 162 -12.27 20.20 -10.78
C GLU A 162 -11.80 18.84 -11.32
N LYS A 163 -12.45 18.40 -12.41
CA LYS A 163 -12.00 17.24 -13.19
C LYS A 163 -10.93 17.67 -14.20
N ILE A 164 -9.91 16.84 -14.41
CA ILE A 164 -8.87 17.08 -15.42
C ILE A 164 -9.47 16.78 -16.79
N GLU A 165 -9.18 17.62 -17.79
CA GLU A 165 -9.67 17.36 -19.14
C GLU A 165 -8.94 16.16 -19.75
N ALA A 166 -9.66 15.27 -20.45
CA ALA A 166 -9.08 14.07 -21.03
C ALA A 166 -7.90 14.37 -21.98
N LYS A 167 -7.97 15.51 -22.69
CA LYS A 167 -6.85 16.01 -23.50
C LYS A 167 -5.62 16.37 -22.67
N ASP A 168 -5.81 16.93 -21.48
CA ASP A 168 -4.69 17.30 -20.60
C ASP A 168 -4.00 16.04 -20.03
N LEU A 169 -4.80 15.03 -19.66
CA LEU A 169 -4.30 13.69 -19.33
C LEU A 169 -3.50 13.07 -20.48
N ASP A 170 -3.97 13.18 -21.72
CA ASP A 170 -3.28 12.67 -22.92
C ASP A 170 -2.00 13.46 -23.24
N ASP A 171 -2.02 14.80 -23.13
CA ASP A 171 -0.86 15.67 -23.30
C ASP A 171 0.22 15.36 -22.23
N LEU A 172 -0.18 15.11 -20.98
CA LEU A 172 0.70 14.70 -19.87
C LEU A 172 1.28 13.28 -20.07
N GLU A 173 0.45 12.31 -20.46
CA GLU A 173 0.89 10.93 -20.74
C GLU A 173 1.93 10.91 -21.89
N ALA A 174 1.71 11.70 -22.94
CA ALA A 174 2.66 11.85 -24.05
C ALA A 174 3.98 12.49 -23.59
N ALA A 175 3.93 13.53 -22.75
CA ALA A 175 5.11 14.20 -22.23
C ALA A 175 5.97 13.30 -21.33
N VAL A 176 5.37 12.51 -20.43
CA VAL A 176 6.14 11.55 -19.60
C VAL A 176 6.71 10.41 -20.45
N LYS A 177 5.99 9.91 -21.46
CA LYS A 177 6.54 8.93 -22.41
C LYS A 177 7.77 9.47 -23.16
N GLY A 178 7.76 10.73 -23.61
CA GLY A 178 8.91 11.37 -24.24
C GLY A 178 10.13 11.48 -23.31
N LEU A 179 9.90 11.87 -22.04
CA LEU A 179 10.94 11.89 -21.01
C LEU A 179 11.50 10.48 -20.74
N MET A 180 10.63 9.45 -20.65
CA MET A 180 11.06 8.07 -20.46
C MET A 180 11.94 7.53 -21.58
N VAL A 181 11.65 7.85 -22.85
CA VAL A 181 12.51 7.47 -23.97
C VAL A 181 13.90 8.08 -23.78
N SER A 182 13.95 9.37 -23.45
CA SER A 182 15.22 10.08 -23.21
C SER A 182 16.02 9.49 -22.02
N LEU A 183 15.33 9.12 -20.94
CA LEU A 183 15.92 8.45 -19.78
C LEU A 183 16.47 7.05 -20.14
N LYS A 184 15.67 6.20 -20.81
CA LYS A 184 16.09 4.86 -21.23
C LYS A 184 17.22 4.88 -22.25
N GLU A 185 17.22 5.84 -23.17
CA GLU A 185 18.31 6.06 -24.11
C GLU A 185 19.64 6.45 -23.42
N PHE A 186 19.57 7.36 -22.43
CA PHE A 186 20.73 7.75 -21.64
C PHE A 186 21.27 6.58 -20.82
N GLU A 187 20.39 5.84 -20.14
CA GLU A 187 20.72 4.59 -19.43
C GLU A 187 21.42 3.56 -20.32
N ASN A 188 20.89 3.31 -21.53
CA ASN A 188 21.49 2.37 -22.47
C ASN A 188 22.92 2.78 -22.87
N SER A 189 23.14 4.07 -23.17
CA SER A 189 24.45 4.63 -23.55
C SER A 189 25.49 4.52 -22.43
N LEU A 190 25.10 4.85 -21.19
CA LEU A 190 25.96 4.72 -19.99
C LEU A 190 26.39 3.27 -19.75
N ASN A 191 25.64 2.29 -20.25
CA ASN A 191 25.93 0.86 -20.16
C ASN A 191 26.56 0.29 -21.45
N GLY A 192 26.98 1.14 -22.39
CA GLY A 192 27.63 0.73 -23.65
C GLY A 192 26.67 0.20 -24.73
N ASN A 193 25.38 0.07 -24.41
CA ASN A 193 24.33 -0.39 -25.33
C ASN A 193 23.89 0.74 -26.29
N ILE A 194 24.83 1.25 -27.08
CA ILE A 194 24.59 2.29 -28.10
C ILE A 194 23.93 1.63 -29.32
N GLY A 195 22.63 1.34 -29.21
CA GLY A 195 21.89 0.57 -30.19
C GLY A 195 21.79 1.25 -31.55
N GLY A 196 22.48 0.70 -32.55
CA GLY A 196 22.29 1.04 -33.96
C GLY A 196 23.42 0.54 -34.86
N GLU A 197 23.13 -0.42 -35.73
CA GLU A 197 24.06 -1.01 -36.72
C GLU A 197 24.56 0.00 -37.79
N TYR A 198 24.11 1.26 -37.72
CA TYR A 198 24.30 2.30 -38.73
C TYR A 198 25.16 3.49 -38.26
N TYR A 199 25.63 3.52 -37.00
CA TYR A 199 26.60 4.54 -36.56
C TYR A 199 28.02 4.18 -37.01
N SER A 200 28.31 4.40 -38.30
CA SER A 200 29.58 4.10 -38.98
C SER A 200 30.74 5.05 -38.63
N ALA A 201 30.65 5.74 -37.50
CA ALA A 201 31.71 6.58 -36.95
C ALA A 201 31.70 6.50 -35.42
N LEU A 202 32.88 6.67 -34.81
CA LEU A 202 33.05 6.91 -33.38
C LEU A 202 32.49 8.30 -33.02
N ALA A 203 31.16 8.40 -32.95
CA ALA A 203 30.49 9.55 -32.35
C ALA A 203 30.96 9.70 -30.91
N ASP A 204 31.29 10.93 -30.49
CA ASP A 204 31.65 11.20 -29.10
C ASP A 204 30.47 10.81 -28.18
N VAL A 205 30.64 9.68 -27.49
CA VAL A 205 29.64 9.09 -26.59
C VAL A 205 29.33 10.06 -25.45
N ASP A 206 30.33 10.85 -25.03
CA ASP A 206 30.13 11.89 -24.04
C ASP A 206 29.27 13.02 -24.63
N SER A 207 29.47 13.42 -25.89
CA SER A 207 28.62 14.42 -26.55
C SER A 207 27.17 13.95 -26.69
N LEU A 208 26.97 12.67 -27.01
CA LEU A 208 25.65 12.05 -27.04
C LEU A 208 25.00 12.05 -25.64
N ASN A 209 25.77 11.76 -24.60
CA ASN A 209 25.30 11.74 -23.21
C ASN A 209 25.01 13.14 -22.66
N ARG A 210 25.86 14.13 -22.94
CA ARG A 210 25.60 15.56 -22.64
C ARG A 210 24.33 16.05 -23.35
N GLY A 211 24.15 15.70 -24.63
CA GLY A 211 22.93 16.01 -25.39
C GLY A 211 21.66 15.38 -24.80
N ARG A 212 21.74 14.10 -24.37
CA ARG A 212 20.63 13.40 -23.70
C ARG A 212 20.30 13.98 -22.33
N ILE A 213 21.29 14.41 -21.55
CA ILE A 213 21.07 15.11 -20.28
C ILE A 213 20.30 16.41 -20.48
N THR A 214 20.65 17.21 -21.50
CA THR A 214 19.90 18.41 -21.88
C THR A 214 18.46 18.08 -22.31
N ALA A 215 18.25 17.00 -23.06
CA ALA A 215 16.91 16.55 -23.45
C ALA A 215 16.05 16.11 -22.25
N ILE A 216 16.64 15.39 -21.30
CA ILE A 216 15.99 14.97 -20.04
C ILE A 216 15.62 16.21 -19.20
N GLN A 217 16.54 17.17 -19.02
CA GLN A 217 16.29 18.42 -18.30
C GLN A 217 15.18 19.24 -18.96
N LYS A 218 15.13 19.30 -20.31
CA LYS A 218 14.02 19.92 -21.04
C LYS A 218 12.71 19.19 -20.77
N GLY A 219 12.67 17.86 -20.88
CA GLY A 219 11.46 17.06 -20.64
C GLY A 219 10.90 17.24 -19.23
N PHE A 220 11.75 17.33 -18.21
CA PHE A 220 11.33 17.70 -16.85
C PHE A 220 10.77 19.13 -16.78
N ASN A 221 11.41 20.12 -17.41
CA ASN A 221 10.92 21.50 -17.43
C ASN A 221 9.58 21.64 -18.17
N ASP A 222 9.41 20.92 -19.29
CA ASP A 222 8.16 20.84 -20.06
C ASP A 222 7.04 20.26 -19.18
N LEU A 223 7.31 19.18 -18.44
CA LEU A 223 6.37 18.53 -17.53
C LEU A 223 6.02 19.38 -16.29
N ILE A 224 6.99 20.06 -15.69
CA ILE A 224 6.76 21.02 -14.61
C ILE A 224 5.89 22.19 -15.10
N SER A 225 6.08 22.64 -16.35
CA SER A 225 5.24 23.66 -16.98
C SER A 225 3.83 23.13 -17.29
N ALA A 226 3.72 21.88 -17.75
CA ALA A 226 2.45 21.23 -18.03
C ALA A 226 1.61 21.01 -16.76
N THR A 227 2.24 20.61 -15.65
CA THR A 227 1.59 20.32 -14.36
C THR A 227 1.41 21.53 -13.44
N SER A 228 1.68 22.73 -13.95
CA SER A 228 1.47 23.99 -13.22
C SER A 228 0.43 24.91 -13.85
N LYS A 229 -0.37 24.39 -14.79
CA LYS A 229 -1.46 25.11 -15.48
C LYS A 229 -2.43 25.74 -14.45
N PRO A 230 -2.73 27.05 -14.53
CA PRO A 230 -3.58 27.73 -13.54
C PRO A 230 -4.98 27.12 -13.32
N LYS A 231 -5.50 26.37 -14.30
CA LYS A 231 -6.80 25.68 -14.28
C LYS A 231 -6.80 24.39 -13.45
N PHE A 232 -5.69 23.66 -13.41
CA PHE A 232 -5.61 22.32 -12.81
C PHE A 232 -4.55 22.20 -11.70
N LYS A 233 -3.79 23.27 -11.44
CA LYS A 233 -2.66 23.35 -10.49
C LYS A 233 -2.83 22.63 -9.15
N ILE A 234 -4.04 22.56 -8.59
CA ILE A 234 -4.29 21.90 -7.31
C ILE A 234 -4.53 20.39 -7.52
N THR A 235 -5.33 20.00 -8.51
CA THR A 235 -5.57 18.59 -8.88
C THR A 235 -4.29 17.92 -9.39
N GLU A 236 -3.43 18.65 -10.09
CA GLU A 236 -2.14 18.19 -10.59
C GLU A 236 -1.00 18.31 -9.55
N LEU A 237 -1.22 18.91 -8.37
CA LEU A 237 -0.15 19.17 -7.41
C LEU A 237 0.60 17.91 -6.92
N PRO A 238 -0.04 16.73 -6.70
CA PRO A 238 0.67 15.51 -6.38
C PRO A 238 1.61 15.07 -7.51
N LEU A 239 1.16 15.20 -8.77
CA LEU A 239 1.93 14.87 -9.95
C LEU A 239 3.11 15.84 -10.15
N TYR A 240 2.87 17.14 -10.01
CA TYR A 240 3.92 18.18 -9.97
C TYR A 240 4.98 17.83 -8.91
N THR A 241 4.55 17.43 -7.70
CA THR A 241 5.46 17.07 -6.60
C THR A 241 6.31 15.85 -6.92
N ILE A 242 5.73 14.83 -7.56
CA ILE A 242 6.45 13.62 -8.01
C ILE A 242 7.46 13.97 -9.11
N ILE A 243 7.06 14.75 -10.11
CA ILE A 243 7.93 15.18 -11.22
C ILE A 243 9.06 16.08 -10.72
N ALA A 244 8.77 17.01 -9.80
CA ALA A 244 9.78 17.83 -9.14
C ALA A 244 10.78 16.95 -8.37
N THR A 245 10.30 16.00 -7.58
CA THR A 245 11.14 15.02 -6.85
C THR A 245 12.06 14.24 -7.79
N ALA A 246 11.50 13.71 -8.89
CA ALA A 246 12.26 12.99 -9.91
C ALA A 246 13.32 13.89 -10.61
N HIS A 247 12.98 15.15 -10.91
CA HIS A 247 13.91 16.11 -11.51
C HIS A 247 15.04 16.48 -10.56
N LEU A 248 14.75 16.71 -9.27
CA LEU A 248 15.80 17.00 -8.28
C LEU A 248 16.73 15.80 -8.09
N ASN A 249 16.19 14.57 -8.04
CA ASN A 249 17.02 13.36 -8.04
C ASN A 249 17.90 13.24 -9.30
N PHE A 250 17.38 13.58 -10.49
CA PHE A 250 18.18 13.63 -11.71
C PHE A 250 19.32 14.65 -11.62
N LEU A 251 19.01 15.90 -11.25
CA LEU A 251 20.00 16.98 -11.14
C LEU A 251 21.07 16.67 -10.07
N ASN A 252 20.68 16.17 -8.89
CA ASN A 252 21.60 15.73 -7.83
C ASN A 252 22.51 14.58 -8.30
N THR A 253 22.05 13.75 -9.23
CA THR A 253 22.86 12.65 -9.79
C THR A 253 23.82 13.17 -10.86
N VAL A 254 23.37 14.10 -11.71
CA VAL A 254 24.23 14.77 -12.69
C VAL A 254 25.30 15.63 -12.01
N GLU A 255 25.00 16.30 -10.88
CA GLU A 255 26.01 17.01 -10.06
C GLU A 255 27.14 16.08 -9.61
N LYS A 256 26.79 14.88 -9.14
CA LYS A 256 27.76 13.88 -8.68
C LYS A 256 28.50 13.17 -9.83
N GLN A 257 27.88 13.01 -11.01
CA GLN A 257 28.38 12.17 -12.11
C GLN A 257 28.84 12.91 -13.37
N GLY A 258 28.57 14.22 -13.50
CA GLY A 258 28.79 14.94 -14.75
C GLY A 258 30.23 14.89 -15.26
N THR A 259 31.21 14.93 -14.35
CA THR A 259 32.65 14.83 -14.66
C THR A 259 33.17 13.40 -14.80
N SER A 260 32.31 12.38 -14.68
CA SER A 260 32.72 10.97 -14.84
C SER A 260 33.14 10.66 -16.30
N PRO A 261 34.06 9.70 -16.54
CA PRO A 261 34.51 9.33 -17.90
C PRO A 261 33.46 8.71 -18.85
N LYS A 262 32.17 8.76 -18.51
CA LYS A 262 31.03 8.34 -19.35
C LYS A 262 30.10 9.50 -19.72
N ILE A 263 30.35 10.69 -19.17
CA ILE A 263 29.51 11.89 -19.36
C ILE A 263 30.40 13.09 -19.69
N ASN A 264 31.56 13.21 -19.03
CA ASN A 264 32.66 14.10 -19.38
C ASN A 264 32.19 15.55 -19.67
N TYR A 265 31.40 16.11 -18.75
CA TYR A 265 31.30 17.55 -18.62
C TYR A 265 32.58 18.10 -17.99
N THR A 266 33.03 19.25 -18.48
CA THR A 266 33.96 20.09 -17.71
C THR A 266 33.24 20.67 -16.49
N GLU A 267 33.96 20.98 -15.42
CA GLU A 267 33.38 21.61 -14.22
C GLU A 267 32.59 22.88 -14.55
N ALA A 268 33.05 23.67 -15.52
CA ALA A 268 32.36 24.87 -15.98
C ALA A 268 31.02 24.56 -16.67
N ALA A 269 30.98 23.58 -17.58
CA ALA A 269 29.76 23.20 -18.28
C ALA A 269 28.75 22.50 -17.35
N LEU A 270 29.24 21.71 -16.38
CA LEU A 270 28.40 21.12 -15.34
C LEU A 270 27.81 22.21 -14.42
N LYS A 271 28.61 23.21 -14.04
CA LYS A 271 28.16 24.34 -13.23
C LYS A 271 27.14 25.23 -13.94
N ASP A 272 27.26 25.40 -15.26
CA ASP A 272 26.30 26.12 -16.10
C ASP A 272 24.94 25.38 -16.16
N LEU A 273 24.97 24.10 -16.54
CA LEU A 273 23.80 23.20 -16.56
C LEU A 273 23.02 23.19 -15.22
N LEU A 274 23.76 23.25 -14.11
CA LEU A 274 23.23 23.20 -12.75
C LEU A 274 23.06 24.58 -12.08
N GLN A 275 23.37 25.68 -12.78
CA GLN A 275 23.28 27.04 -12.20
C GLN A 275 21.87 27.35 -11.69
N ASN A 276 20.85 26.81 -12.36
CA ASN A 276 19.45 26.94 -11.96
C ASN A 276 18.98 25.90 -10.93
N MET A 277 19.76 24.86 -10.59
CA MET A 277 19.31 23.80 -9.67
C MET A 277 18.85 24.36 -8.32
N LYS A 278 19.67 25.21 -7.67
CA LYS A 278 19.31 25.83 -6.37
C LYS A 278 18.08 26.74 -6.46
N LYS A 279 17.84 27.34 -7.64
CA LYS A 279 16.62 28.09 -7.93
C LYS A 279 15.43 27.13 -8.04
N ASN A 280 15.54 26.07 -8.84
CA ASN A 280 14.51 25.05 -9.02
C ASN A 280 14.07 24.43 -7.68
N HIS A 281 15.00 24.14 -6.75
CA HIS A 281 14.65 23.64 -5.41
C HIS A 281 13.70 24.60 -4.67
N LYS A 282 13.97 25.91 -4.73
CA LYS A 282 13.13 26.94 -4.12
C LYS A 282 11.82 27.14 -4.89
N ASP A 283 11.90 27.33 -6.21
CA ASP A 283 10.74 27.56 -7.07
C ASP A 283 9.71 26.40 -6.93
N TYR A 284 10.16 25.16 -6.82
CA TYR A 284 9.30 23.99 -6.58
C TYR A 284 8.73 23.97 -5.16
N ALA A 285 9.53 24.25 -4.14
CA ALA A 285 9.06 24.27 -2.75
C ALA A 285 8.04 25.40 -2.50
N ASP A 286 8.31 26.61 -2.99
CA ASP A 286 7.42 27.76 -2.91
C ASP A 286 6.09 27.49 -3.67
N TYR A 287 6.16 26.83 -4.84
CA TYR A 287 4.98 26.43 -5.61
C TYR A 287 4.13 25.38 -4.89
N ILE A 288 4.77 24.34 -4.32
CA ILE A 288 4.10 23.27 -3.58
C ILE A 288 3.45 23.83 -2.31
N GLU A 289 4.16 24.64 -1.54
CA GLU A 289 3.65 25.29 -0.33
C GLU A 289 2.41 26.15 -0.65
N LYS A 290 2.53 27.08 -1.62
CA LYS A 290 1.43 27.96 -2.01
C LYS A 290 0.21 27.18 -2.51
N THR A 291 0.42 26.26 -3.45
CA THR A 291 -0.68 25.57 -4.12
C THR A 291 -1.33 24.53 -3.19
N TYR A 292 -0.57 23.95 -2.25
CA TYR A 292 -1.13 23.17 -1.16
C TYR A 292 -2.02 24.03 -0.27
N THR A 293 -1.57 25.23 0.15
CA THR A 293 -2.38 26.13 0.99
C THR A 293 -3.67 26.58 0.31
N GLU A 294 -3.64 26.88 -0.99
CA GLU A 294 -4.86 27.14 -1.78
C GLU A 294 -5.79 25.91 -1.81
N GLY A 295 -5.24 24.70 -1.95
CA GLY A 295 -6.00 23.46 -1.90
C GLY A 295 -6.60 23.18 -0.53
N GLU A 296 -5.79 23.23 0.52
CA GLU A 296 -6.21 23.02 1.92
C GLU A 296 -7.36 23.96 2.30
N ALA A 297 -7.32 25.23 1.89
CA ALA A 297 -8.41 26.18 2.11
C ALA A 297 -9.73 25.71 1.48
N ARG A 298 -9.69 25.16 0.26
CA ARG A 298 -10.87 24.55 -0.39
C ARG A 298 -11.35 23.30 0.36
N ILE A 299 -10.45 22.39 0.77
CA ILE A 299 -10.85 21.20 1.55
C ILE A 299 -11.51 21.62 2.86
N ASN A 300 -10.89 22.54 3.59
CA ASN A 300 -11.42 23.09 4.84
C ASN A 300 -12.78 23.76 4.65
N SER A 301 -13.06 24.39 3.50
CA SER A 301 -14.37 24.99 3.20
C SER A 301 -15.50 23.97 3.00
N LYS A 302 -15.17 22.70 2.72
CA LYS A 302 -16.13 21.58 2.64
C LYS A 302 -16.23 20.77 3.94
N LEU A 303 -15.32 20.96 4.89
CA LEU A 303 -15.40 20.31 6.20
C LEU A 303 -16.46 21.01 7.05
N GLU A 304 -17.65 20.42 7.15
CA GLU A 304 -18.62 20.78 8.17
C GLU A 304 -18.04 20.62 9.58
N ASP A 305 -18.57 21.36 10.55
CA ASP A 305 -18.19 21.23 11.95
C ASP A 305 -18.60 19.84 12.47
N LYS A 306 -17.62 18.95 12.59
CA LYS A 306 -17.78 17.61 13.13
C LYS A 306 -18.41 17.61 14.53
N GLN A 307 -18.00 18.54 15.41
CA GLN A 307 -18.55 18.60 16.76
C GLN A 307 -20.04 18.91 16.72
N LYS A 308 -20.48 19.77 15.78
CA LYS A 308 -21.90 20.02 15.52
C LYS A 308 -22.61 18.79 14.95
N ILE A 309 -22.04 18.08 13.97
CA ILE A 309 -22.66 16.84 13.42
C ILE A 309 -22.84 15.80 14.54
N GLU A 310 -21.83 15.59 15.39
CA GLU A 310 -21.89 14.66 16.52
C GLU A 310 -22.94 15.10 17.58
N GLN A 311 -23.08 16.41 17.82
CA GLN A 311 -24.12 16.97 18.70
C GLN A 311 -25.54 16.80 18.13
N ASP A 312 -25.74 17.15 16.85
CA ASP A 312 -27.04 17.00 16.17
C ASP A 312 -27.46 15.52 16.12
N LEU A 313 -26.51 14.61 15.85
CA LEU A 313 -26.74 13.15 15.84
C LEU A 313 -27.08 12.62 17.24
N ALA A 314 -26.33 13.04 18.27
CA ALA A 314 -26.65 12.71 19.67
C ALA A 314 -28.05 13.20 20.08
N ALA A 315 -28.44 14.41 19.65
CA ALA A 315 -29.76 14.98 19.93
C ALA A 315 -30.90 14.29 19.17
N VAL A 316 -30.65 13.71 17.98
CA VAL A 316 -31.62 12.85 17.27
C VAL A 316 -31.75 11.49 17.96
N ASN A 317 -30.62 10.87 18.34
CA ASN A 317 -30.60 9.60 19.05
C ASN A 317 -31.26 9.68 20.44
N GLN A 318 -31.06 10.79 21.17
CA GLN A 318 -31.78 11.07 22.41
C GLN A 318 -33.30 11.09 22.16
N LYS A 319 -33.78 11.87 21.18
CA LYS A 319 -35.22 11.95 20.85
C LYS A 319 -35.79 10.59 20.47
N LEU A 320 -35.05 9.76 19.70
CA LEU A 320 -35.45 8.40 19.35
C LEU A 320 -35.55 7.48 20.59
N SER A 321 -34.69 7.66 21.59
CA SER A 321 -34.74 6.91 22.85
C SER A 321 -35.86 7.38 23.80
N GLU A 322 -36.21 8.67 23.74
CA GLU A 322 -37.28 9.29 24.54
C GLU A 322 -38.68 9.11 23.93
N MET A 323 -38.79 8.67 22.66
CA MET A 323 -40.08 8.37 22.05
C MET A 323 -40.85 7.32 22.86
N PRO A 324 -42.12 7.57 23.24
CA PRO A 324 -42.90 6.59 23.99
C PRO A 324 -43.05 5.29 23.20
N ARG A 325 -43.14 4.14 23.89
CA ARG A 325 -43.42 2.86 23.25
C ARG A 325 -44.71 2.97 22.44
N LYS A 326 -44.75 2.38 21.22
CA LYS A 326 -45.93 2.37 20.34
C LYS A 326 -47.18 2.09 21.19
N PRO A 327 -48.10 3.05 21.31
CA PRO A 327 -49.05 3.02 22.41
C PRO A 327 -50.22 2.07 22.03
N LYS A 328 -50.92 1.50 23.02
CA LYS A 328 -51.67 0.23 22.82
C LYS A 328 -53.15 0.35 22.43
N ASN A 329 -53.85 1.42 22.81
CA ASN A 329 -55.30 1.59 22.62
C ASN A 329 -55.61 2.97 21.98
N HIS A 330 -55.41 3.11 20.66
CA HIS A 330 -55.42 4.43 19.98
C HIS A 330 -56.23 4.41 18.69
N THR A 331 -56.58 5.61 18.23
CA THR A 331 -57.06 5.80 16.86
C THR A 331 -55.93 5.54 15.87
N HIS A 332 -56.29 5.13 14.65
CA HIS A 332 -55.34 4.95 13.55
C HIS A 332 -54.60 6.26 13.19
N GLU A 333 -55.21 7.43 13.47
CA GLU A 333 -54.60 8.73 13.23
C GLU A 333 -53.43 9.03 14.20
N GLU A 334 -53.57 8.67 15.48
CA GLU A 334 -52.49 8.78 16.47
C GLU A 334 -51.34 7.81 16.18
N GLU A 335 -51.65 6.58 15.75
CA GLU A 335 -50.66 5.60 15.29
C GLU A 335 -49.86 6.13 14.09
N ASN A 336 -50.54 6.67 13.07
CA ASN A 336 -49.89 7.22 11.88
C ASN A 336 -49.02 8.44 12.23
N LYS A 337 -49.47 9.34 13.11
CA LYS A 337 -48.65 10.47 13.61
C LYS A 337 -47.37 9.99 14.30
N PHE A 338 -47.46 8.95 15.13
CA PHE A 338 -46.31 8.35 15.80
C PHE A 338 -45.30 7.75 14.79
N ILE A 339 -45.80 7.02 13.79
CA ILE A 339 -44.97 6.41 12.73
C ILE A 339 -44.23 7.51 11.93
N ILE A 340 -44.96 8.51 11.43
CA ILE A 340 -44.40 9.62 10.64
C ILE A 340 -43.34 10.41 11.43
N GLN A 341 -43.55 10.64 12.73
CA GLN A 341 -42.55 11.28 13.58
C GLN A 341 -41.29 10.42 13.73
N LYS A 342 -41.44 9.10 13.86
CA LYS A 342 -40.31 8.16 14.00
C LYS A 342 -39.50 8.06 12.70
N GLU A 343 -40.18 7.94 11.57
CA GLU A 343 -39.57 7.90 10.23
C GLU A 343 -38.80 9.18 9.94
N LYS A 344 -39.35 10.35 10.31
CA LYS A 344 -38.66 11.64 10.20
C LYS A 344 -37.37 11.69 11.04
N LEU A 345 -37.37 11.12 12.25
CA LEU A 345 -36.17 11.08 13.09
C LEU A 345 -35.11 10.11 12.54
N TYR A 346 -35.51 8.94 12.02
CA TYR A 346 -34.56 8.05 11.33
C TYR A 346 -33.96 8.70 10.08
N ALA A 347 -34.77 9.34 9.23
CA ALA A 347 -34.25 10.06 8.07
C ALA A 347 -33.29 11.22 8.45
N GLN A 348 -33.43 11.81 9.64
CA GLN A 348 -32.47 12.77 10.19
C GLN A 348 -31.19 12.08 10.69
N GLN A 349 -31.31 10.92 11.37
CA GLN A 349 -30.18 10.10 11.80
C GLN A 349 -29.34 9.65 10.59
N ASP A 350 -29.95 8.99 9.61
CA ASP A 350 -29.31 8.51 8.37
C ASP A 350 -28.57 9.65 7.63
N SER A 351 -29.16 10.84 7.56
CA SER A 351 -28.55 12.02 6.93
C SER A 351 -27.37 12.58 7.72
N LEU A 352 -27.34 12.44 9.05
CA LEU A 352 -26.25 12.91 9.90
C LEU A 352 -25.10 11.90 9.94
N GLU A 353 -25.41 10.60 9.95
CA GLU A 353 -24.41 9.53 9.79
C GLU A 353 -23.74 9.59 8.42
N LYS A 354 -24.50 9.87 7.35
CA LYS A 354 -23.94 10.13 6.01
C LYS A 354 -22.99 11.33 6.00
N LYS A 355 -23.38 12.47 6.58
CA LYS A 355 -22.51 13.66 6.74
C LYS A 355 -21.24 13.34 7.53
N LEU A 356 -21.34 12.54 8.58
CA LEU A 356 -20.19 12.13 9.39
C LEU A 356 -19.22 11.23 8.60
N SER A 357 -19.75 10.34 7.73
CA SER A 357 -18.93 9.59 6.76
C SER A 357 -18.23 10.52 5.78
N GLU A 358 -18.97 11.42 5.14
CA GLU A 358 -18.44 12.40 4.17
C GLU A 358 -17.34 13.28 4.79
N TYR A 359 -17.51 13.71 6.05
CA TYR A 359 -16.47 14.40 6.81
C TYR A 359 -15.21 13.54 7.01
N ASN A 360 -15.37 12.27 7.40
CA ASN A 360 -14.22 11.38 7.62
C ASN A 360 -13.47 11.09 6.31
N ASP A 361 -14.19 10.93 5.21
CA ASP A 361 -13.60 10.75 3.88
C ASP A 361 -12.86 12.01 3.40
N LEU A 362 -13.42 13.21 3.61
CA LEU A 362 -12.73 14.48 3.33
C LEU A 362 -11.47 14.66 4.20
N MET A 363 -11.50 14.24 5.47
CA MET A 363 -10.32 14.27 6.35
C MET A 363 -9.24 13.27 5.92
N TYR A 364 -9.61 12.06 5.48
CA TYR A 364 -8.68 11.11 4.88
C TYR A 364 -8.03 11.69 3.61
N GLN A 365 -8.86 12.23 2.71
CA GLN A 365 -8.41 12.84 1.45
C GLN A 365 -7.51 14.06 1.68
N LYS A 366 -7.79 14.89 2.71
CA LYS A 366 -6.89 15.97 3.16
C LYS A 366 -5.51 15.44 3.56
N SER A 367 -5.47 14.35 4.32
CA SER A 367 -4.23 13.73 4.77
C SER A 367 -3.44 13.10 3.61
N ASP A 368 -4.12 12.44 2.68
CA ASP A 368 -3.52 11.88 1.46
C ASP A 368 -2.90 13.00 0.59
N PHE A 369 -3.67 14.05 0.31
CA PHE A 369 -3.23 15.24 -0.44
C PHE A 369 -2.02 15.91 0.20
N TYR A 370 -2.02 16.13 1.52
CA TYR A 370 -0.84 16.63 2.25
C TYR A 370 0.37 15.70 2.06
N SER A 371 0.21 14.40 2.32
CA SER A 371 1.32 13.43 2.29
C SER A 371 2.00 13.33 0.92
N LYS A 372 1.28 13.62 -0.16
CA LYS A 372 1.74 13.57 -1.56
C LYS A 372 2.28 14.91 -2.08
N THR A 373 2.11 16.00 -1.33
CA THR A 373 2.48 17.36 -1.75
C THR A 373 3.43 18.00 -0.75
N LYS A 374 2.97 18.95 0.07
CA LYS A 374 3.75 19.65 1.12
C LYS A 374 4.39 18.69 2.14
N GLY A 375 3.68 17.62 2.48
CA GLY A 375 4.13 16.53 3.37
C GLY A 375 4.88 15.40 2.64
N SER A 376 5.32 15.60 1.40
CA SER A 376 6.07 14.59 0.65
C SER A 376 7.50 14.47 1.20
N GLU A 377 7.73 13.47 2.05
CA GLU A 377 9.07 13.09 2.54
C GLU A 377 10.03 12.78 1.37
N ALA A 378 9.52 12.32 0.22
CA ALA A 378 10.31 12.15 -1.00
C ALA A 378 10.85 13.49 -1.52
N PHE A 379 9.97 14.48 -1.68
CA PHE A 379 10.37 15.82 -2.09
C PHE A 379 11.34 16.46 -1.08
N GLN A 380 11.14 16.24 0.23
CA GLN A 380 12.02 16.75 1.28
C GLN A 380 13.42 16.11 1.23
N ILE A 381 13.54 14.80 0.96
CA ILE A 381 14.85 14.15 0.75
C ILE A 381 15.51 14.69 -0.52
N ALA A 382 14.79 14.74 -1.65
CA ALA A 382 15.36 15.17 -2.93
C ALA A 382 15.80 16.65 -2.93
N SER A 383 15.05 17.54 -2.26
CA SER A 383 15.36 18.97 -2.17
C SER A 383 16.46 19.30 -1.15
N THR A 384 16.67 18.47 -0.13
CA THR A 384 17.75 18.65 0.87
C THR A 384 19.01 17.83 0.59
N GLY A 385 18.92 16.79 -0.25
CA GLY A 385 20.00 15.84 -0.52
C GLY A 385 20.36 14.92 0.66
N LYS A 386 19.60 14.96 1.77
CA LYS A 386 19.91 14.24 3.02
C LYS A 386 19.16 12.92 3.09
N THR A 387 19.91 11.82 3.17
CA THR A 387 19.35 10.50 3.48
C THR A 387 18.86 10.44 4.93
N ILE A 388 17.72 9.76 5.15
CA ILE A 388 17.22 9.44 6.50
C ILE A 388 17.70 8.03 6.86
N PRO A 389 18.51 7.81 7.92
CA PRO A 389 19.13 6.50 8.19
C PRO A 389 18.13 5.36 8.45
N THR A 390 17.00 5.68 9.07
CA THR A 390 15.90 4.76 9.40
C THR A 390 14.57 5.47 9.15
N PRO A 391 13.92 5.26 8.00
CA PRO A 391 12.69 5.96 7.64
C PRO A 391 11.47 5.37 8.32
N SER A 392 10.56 6.24 8.78
CA SER A 392 9.28 5.89 9.41
C SER A 392 8.37 5.03 8.51
N TRP A 393 8.45 5.20 7.19
CA TRP A 393 7.66 4.43 6.22
C TRP A 393 8.31 3.10 5.79
N VAL A 394 9.62 2.91 6.04
CA VAL A 394 10.29 1.62 5.82
C VAL A 394 9.99 0.75 7.04
N LYS A 395 8.81 0.15 7.00
CA LYS A 395 8.22 -0.68 8.05
C LYS A 395 9.10 -1.87 8.40
N THR A 396 9.98 -1.72 9.39
CA THR A 396 10.68 -2.84 10.04
C THR A 396 9.71 -3.73 10.82
N GLU A 397 8.61 -3.14 11.27
CA GLU A 397 7.49 -3.76 11.97
C GLU A 397 6.18 -3.36 11.27
N GLY A 398 5.11 -4.12 11.47
CA GLY A 398 3.81 -3.76 10.89
C GLY A 398 3.15 -2.59 11.63
N THR A 399 2.08 -2.05 11.05
CA THR A 399 1.28 -1.00 11.67
C THR A 399 -0.19 -1.11 11.29
N TRP A 400 -1.03 -0.68 12.23
CA TRP A 400 -2.42 -0.34 11.96
C TRP A 400 -2.52 0.85 11.00
N VAL A 401 -3.48 0.79 10.09
CA VAL A 401 -3.87 1.84 9.12
C VAL A 401 -5.40 1.90 9.09
N CYS A 402 -5.97 3.08 8.89
CA CYS A 402 -7.41 3.26 8.69
C CYS A 402 -7.67 3.76 7.25
N GLU A 403 -8.51 3.06 6.51
CA GLU A 403 -8.89 3.39 5.13
C GLU A 403 -10.43 3.31 5.04
N ALA A 404 -11.09 4.38 4.56
CA ALA A 404 -12.56 4.46 4.46
C ALA A 404 -13.31 4.04 5.76
N GLY A 405 -12.77 4.42 6.93
CA GLY A 405 -13.33 4.07 8.25
C GLY A 405 -13.00 2.66 8.76
N PHE A 406 -12.45 1.78 7.91
CA PHE A 406 -12.06 0.42 8.29
C PHE A 406 -10.59 0.36 8.70
N TRP A 407 -10.31 -0.37 9.79
CA TRP A 407 -8.93 -0.62 10.25
C TRP A 407 -8.35 -1.87 9.60
N PHE A 408 -7.10 -1.77 9.18
CA PHE A 408 -6.29 -2.86 8.62
C PHE A 408 -4.96 -2.91 9.37
N TYR A 409 -4.36 -4.11 9.50
CA TYR A 409 -2.95 -4.21 9.89
C TYR A 409 -2.10 -4.51 8.66
N ILE A 410 -1.18 -3.59 8.35
CA ILE A 410 -0.25 -3.67 7.24
C ILE A 410 1.10 -4.12 7.78
N ASP A 411 1.58 -5.29 7.39
CA ASP A 411 2.85 -5.83 7.89
C ASP A 411 4.09 -5.14 7.30
N ALA A 412 5.27 -5.57 7.75
CA ALA A 412 6.58 -5.08 7.29
C ALA A 412 6.84 -5.25 5.78
N LYS A 413 6.04 -6.06 5.08
CA LYS A 413 6.10 -6.27 3.62
C LYS A 413 5.01 -5.47 2.88
N GLY A 414 4.30 -4.57 3.56
CA GLY A 414 3.17 -3.84 2.98
C GLY A 414 1.88 -4.67 2.85
N GLN A 415 1.84 -5.90 3.38
CA GLN A 415 0.72 -6.82 3.13
C GLN A 415 -0.36 -6.66 4.21
N LYS A 416 -1.63 -6.50 3.78
CA LYS A 416 -2.79 -6.59 4.67
C LYS A 416 -2.84 -7.98 5.30
N LYS A 417 -2.72 -8.06 6.63
CA LYS A 417 -2.97 -9.30 7.37
C LYS A 417 -4.46 -9.66 7.32
N SER A 418 -4.73 -10.96 7.43
CA SER A 418 -6.07 -11.56 7.48
C SER A 418 -6.02 -12.76 8.44
N ASP A 419 -7.18 -13.23 8.90
CA ASP A 419 -7.34 -14.18 10.01
C ASP A 419 -6.85 -13.58 11.35
N TRP A 420 -6.69 -14.40 12.39
CA TRP A 420 -6.18 -13.98 13.69
C TRP A 420 -4.78 -13.38 13.62
N PHE A 421 -4.64 -12.20 14.22
CA PHE A 421 -3.41 -11.42 14.29
C PHE A 421 -3.10 -11.06 15.75
N ASN A 422 -1.83 -11.18 16.14
CA ASN A 422 -1.33 -10.80 17.46
C ASN A 422 -0.41 -9.57 17.36
N ASP A 423 -0.90 -8.43 17.84
CA ASP A 423 -0.18 -7.17 18.02
C ASP A 423 0.65 -7.26 19.31
N LYS A 424 1.84 -7.88 19.23
CA LYS A 424 2.80 -7.95 20.34
C LYS A 424 3.35 -6.55 20.60
N THR A 425 2.79 -5.84 21.59
CA THR A 425 3.15 -4.45 21.83
C THR A 425 4.34 -4.26 22.79
N PRO A 426 4.97 -3.06 22.85
CA PRO A 426 6.20 -2.83 23.60
C PRO A 426 6.13 -3.05 25.14
N ASP A 427 4.93 -3.21 25.69
CA ASP A 427 4.69 -3.65 27.07
C ASP A 427 4.78 -5.18 27.26
N GLY A 428 5.19 -5.92 26.22
CA GLY A 428 5.34 -7.37 26.22
C GLY A 428 4.02 -8.15 26.17
N LYS A 429 2.87 -7.46 26.06
CA LYS A 429 1.55 -8.11 26.05
C LYS A 429 1.16 -8.56 24.65
N ASP A 430 0.69 -9.80 24.56
CA ASP A 430 -0.05 -10.29 23.40
C ASP A 430 -1.41 -9.59 23.32
N ARG A 431 -1.78 -9.09 22.14
CA ARG A 431 -3.09 -8.47 21.89
C ARG A 431 -3.66 -9.05 20.61
N TRP A 432 -4.65 -9.92 20.76
CA TRP A 432 -5.26 -10.62 19.65
C TRP A 432 -6.36 -9.79 18.98
N TYR A 433 -6.43 -9.89 17.67
CA TYR A 433 -7.38 -9.26 16.77
C TYR A 433 -7.80 -10.29 15.73
N TYR A 434 -8.98 -10.15 15.13
CA TYR A 434 -9.34 -10.89 13.93
C TYR A 434 -9.54 -9.95 12.74
N LEU A 435 -8.95 -10.30 11.61
CA LEU A 435 -8.96 -9.54 10.38
C LEU A 435 -9.67 -10.36 9.29
N SER A 436 -10.62 -9.79 8.58
CA SER A 436 -11.51 -10.51 7.63
C SER A 436 -10.77 -11.28 6.54
N THR A 437 -11.38 -12.35 6.03
CA THR A 437 -10.72 -13.33 5.14
C THR A 437 -11.33 -13.42 3.73
N GLU A 438 -12.19 -12.46 3.36
CA GLU A 438 -13.00 -12.44 2.11
C GLU A 438 -14.06 -13.53 2.01
N THR A 439 -14.22 -14.39 3.04
CA THR A 439 -15.16 -15.51 2.98
C THR A 439 -16.49 -15.13 3.65
N PRO A 440 -17.57 -14.85 2.89
CA PRO A 440 -18.82 -14.28 3.41
C PRO A 440 -19.68 -15.24 4.27
N ARG A 441 -19.10 -16.35 4.73
CA ARG A 441 -19.69 -17.28 5.69
C ARG A 441 -19.01 -17.26 7.06
N LEU A 442 -17.79 -16.71 7.16
CA LEU A 442 -17.03 -16.61 8.40
C LEU A 442 -17.19 -15.24 9.06
N ASP A 443 -17.12 -14.16 8.27
CA ASP A 443 -17.11 -12.79 8.77
C ASP A 443 -18.53 -12.25 9.13
N ASN A 444 -19.50 -13.14 9.42
CA ASN A 444 -20.94 -12.85 9.52
C ASN A 444 -21.35 -12.33 10.93
N VAL A 445 -20.73 -11.23 11.35
CA VAL A 445 -21.11 -10.44 12.52
C VAL A 445 -22.55 -9.93 12.35
N ARG A 446 -23.41 -10.06 13.37
CA ARG A 446 -24.80 -9.57 13.33
C ARG A 446 -24.87 -8.05 13.13
N GLY A 447 -24.97 -7.60 11.88
CA GLY A 447 -25.18 -6.20 11.50
C GLY A 447 -24.24 -5.67 10.42
N ASN A 448 -23.09 -6.31 10.21
CA ASN A 448 -22.11 -5.80 9.23
C ASN A 448 -22.46 -6.22 7.80
N ALA A 449 -22.36 -5.27 6.87
CA ALA A 449 -22.30 -5.53 5.45
C ALA A 449 -20.97 -6.21 5.05
N TYR A 450 -20.82 -6.57 3.78
CA TYR A 450 -19.66 -7.28 3.24
C TYR A 450 -18.35 -6.51 3.48
N VAL A 451 -17.54 -6.94 4.44
CA VAL A 451 -16.25 -6.33 4.76
C VAL A 451 -15.13 -6.81 3.82
N GLY A 452 -14.36 -5.88 3.26
CA GLY A 452 -13.20 -6.19 2.40
C GLY A 452 -12.05 -6.84 3.19
N LYS A 453 -11.12 -7.53 2.50
CA LYS A 453 -10.03 -8.32 3.10
C LYS A 453 -9.20 -7.57 4.14
N GLY A 454 -8.90 -8.24 5.25
CA GLY A 454 -8.03 -7.72 6.30
C GLY A 454 -8.65 -6.62 7.16
N THR A 455 -9.95 -6.37 7.00
CA THR A 455 -10.71 -5.46 7.84
C THR A 455 -10.80 -6.02 9.25
N MET A 456 -10.38 -5.24 10.23
CA MET A 456 -10.49 -5.56 11.65
C MET A 456 -11.96 -5.69 12.06
N LEU A 457 -12.33 -6.89 12.55
CA LEU A 457 -13.67 -7.11 13.08
C LEU A 457 -13.84 -6.53 14.49
N THR A 458 -15.08 -6.24 14.84
CA THR A 458 -15.52 -5.68 16.12
C THR A 458 -16.84 -6.32 16.54
N GLY A 459 -17.13 -6.32 17.85
CA GLY A 459 -18.32 -6.95 18.42
C GLY A 459 -18.25 -8.48 18.45
N TRP A 460 -19.41 -9.11 18.29
CA TRP A 460 -19.55 -10.57 18.35
C TRP A 460 -19.00 -11.26 17.09
N PHE A 461 -17.94 -12.04 17.26
CA PHE A 461 -17.33 -12.86 16.21
C PHE A 461 -17.62 -14.36 16.46
N HIS A 462 -17.85 -15.11 15.39
CA HIS A 462 -18.09 -16.55 15.43
C HIS A 462 -17.11 -17.27 14.51
N ASP A 463 -16.09 -17.89 15.10
CA ASP A 463 -15.10 -18.64 14.35
C ASP A 463 -15.63 -20.04 14.04
N THR A 464 -15.90 -20.29 12.76
CA THR A 464 -16.32 -21.60 12.24
C THR A 464 -15.19 -22.32 11.49
N ARG A 465 -13.94 -21.84 11.61
CA ARG A 465 -12.77 -22.52 11.02
C ARG A 465 -12.63 -23.90 11.68
N LYS A 466 -12.72 -24.92 10.84
CA LYS A 466 -12.72 -26.32 11.30
C LYS A 466 -11.33 -26.73 11.76
N ASP A 467 -11.20 -26.95 13.06
CA ASP A 467 -10.17 -27.81 13.59
C ASP A 467 -10.42 -29.24 13.09
N LYS A 468 -9.79 -29.61 11.97
CA LYS A 468 -9.97 -30.91 11.32
C LYS A 468 -9.15 -32.00 12.03
N GLN A 469 -9.46 -32.27 13.29
CA GLN A 469 -9.05 -33.54 13.88
C GLN A 469 -9.80 -34.68 13.19
N ILE A 470 -9.10 -35.41 12.31
CA ILE A 470 -9.66 -36.58 11.61
C ILE A 470 -9.62 -37.78 12.56
N ILE A 471 -10.58 -37.83 13.50
CA ILE A 471 -10.78 -38.98 14.38
C ILE A 471 -11.68 -40.00 13.68
N GLY A 472 -11.12 -40.69 12.69
CA GLY A 472 -11.79 -41.74 11.93
C GLY A 472 -12.87 -41.26 10.95
N VAL A 473 -13.74 -42.18 10.54
CA VAL A 473 -14.67 -42.01 9.41
C VAL A 473 -15.91 -41.14 9.75
N ASN A 474 -16.15 -40.84 11.03
CA ASN A 474 -17.27 -40.03 11.50
C ASN A 474 -16.81 -38.62 11.90
N THR A 475 -16.65 -37.73 10.93
CA THR A 475 -16.29 -36.31 11.18
C THR A 475 -17.48 -35.54 11.78
N LYS A 476 -17.69 -35.62 13.10
CA LYS A 476 -18.82 -34.95 13.78
C LYS A 476 -18.50 -34.29 15.14
N THR A 477 -17.48 -33.44 15.15
CA THR A 477 -17.43 -32.28 16.06
C THR A 477 -16.85 -31.10 15.28
N THR A 478 -17.69 -30.10 14.99
CA THR A 478 -17.22 -28.73 14.76
C THR A 478 -17.24 -28.03 16.11
N TYR A 479 -16.06 -27.70 16.63
CA TYR A 479 -15.99 -26.74 17.73
C TYR A 479 -16.35 -25.38 17.16
N GLU A 480 -17.47 -24.82 17.65
CA GLU A 480 -17.97 -23.50 17.28
C GLU A 480 -17.55 -22.54 18.39
N TYR A 481 -16.63 -21.62 18.08
CA TYR A 481 -16.05 -20.72 19.07
C TYR A 481 -16.56 -19.30 18.88
N TRP A 482 -17.23 -18.79 19.92
CA TRP A 482 -17.69 -17.41 19.98
C TRP A 482 -16.68 -16.53 20.70
N TYR A 483 -16.42 -15.35 20.15
CA TYR A 483 -15.50 -14.36 20.69
C TYR A 483 -16.17 -12.99 20.74
N TYR A 484 -15.63 -12.10 21.58
CA TYR A 484 -16.02 -10.70 21.57
C TYR A 484 -14.79 -9.82 21.38
N LEU A 485 -14.82 -9.04 20.30
CA LEU A 485 -13.78 -8.09 19.92
C LEU A 485 -14.27 -6.70 20.33
N SER A 486 -13.47 -5.92 21.07
CA SER A 486 -13.94 -4.66 21.67
C SER A 486 -14.53 -3.70 20.60
N PRO A 487 -15.81 -3.30 20.68
CA PRO A 487 -16.43 -2.43 19.67
C PRO A 487 -15.85 -1.02 19.66
N GLU A 488 -15.35 -0.56 20.81
CA GLU A 488 -14.84 0.79 21.02
C GLU A 488 -13.48 0.78 21.75
N LYS A 489 -12.87 1.95 21.93
CA LYS A 489 -11.60 2.12 22.62
C LYS A 489 -11.83 2.28 24.13
N ASN A 490 -11.01 1.64 24.94
CA ASN A 490 -11.05 1.67 26.40
C ASN A 490 -12.28 0.97 27.03
N LEU A 491 -12.95 0.07 26.30
CA LEU A 491 -13.94 -0.80 26.92
C LEU A 491 -13.23 -1.72 27.92
N LYS A 492 -13.91 -2.01 29.03
CA LYS A 492 -13.27 -2.48 30.27
C LYS A 492 -13.87 -3.81 30.75
N ASN A 493 -13.03 -4.80 31.07
CA ASN A 493 -13.51 -6.01 31.77
C ASN A 493 -13.60 -5.77 33.28
N SER A 494 -14.31 -6.64 34.00
CA SER A 494 -14.48 -6.50 35.47
C SER A 494 -13.16 -6.48 36.26
N ALA A 495 -12.11 -7.10 35.74
CA ALA A 495 -10.78 -7.16 36.38
C ALA A 495 -9.99 -5.85 36.26
N GLY A 496 -10.55 -4.81 35.64
CA GLY A 496 -9.95 -3.48 35.52
C GLY A 496 -9.30 -3.19 34.17
N GLU A 497 -9.17 -4.19 33.31
CA GLU A 497 -8.36 -4.17 32.10
C GLU A 497 -9.05 -3.44 30.95
N LEU A 498 -8.33 -2.51 30.31
CA LEU A 498 -8.81 -1.70 29.19
C LEU A 498 -8.37 -2.30 27.85
N PHE A 499 -9.30 -2.40 26.91
CA PHE A 499 -9.10 -3.00 25.59
C PHE A 499 -9.09 -1.92 24.50
N LYS A 500 -8.19 -2.06 23.51
CA LYS A 500 -8.25 -1.29 22.27
C LYS A 500 -9.45 -1.75 21.44
N GLN A 501 -10.01 -0.87 20.60
CA GLN A 501 -10.99 -1.26 19.59
C GLN A 501 -10.47 -2.39 18.71
N GLY A 502 -11.29 -3.41 18.44
CA GLY A 502 -10.96 -4.65 17.72
C GLY A 502 -10.18 -5.69 18.52
N GLN A 503 -9.66 -5.35 19.70
CA GLN A 503 -8.92 -6.29 20.54
C GLN A 503 -9.87 -7.33 21.15
N MET A 504 -9.49 -8.60 21.07
CA MET A 504 -10.20 -9.72 21.71
C MET A 504 -10.27 -9.52 23.22
N MET A 505 -11.48 -9.69 23.76
CA MET A 505 -11.77 -9.55 25.17
C MET A 505 -11.62 -10.88 25.92
N THR A 506 -11.17 -10.79 27.17
CA THR A 506 -10.95 -11.93 28.06
C THR A 506 -11.54 -11.67 29.45
N LYS A 507 -11.79 -12.74 30.19
CA LYS A 507 -12.41 -12.79 31.53
C LYS A 507 -13.88 -12.33 31.48
N TRP A 508 -14.41 -11.89 32.62
CA TRP A 508 -15.78 -11.41 32.80
C TRP A 508 -16.01 -10.03 32.16
N VAL A 509 -16.93 -9.97 31.20
CA VAL A 509 -17.34 -8.74 30.49
C VAL A 509 -18.85 -8.57 30.58
N GLU A 510 -19.30 -7.33 30.82
CA GLU A 510 -20.72 -6.94 30.72
C GLU A 510 -21.00 -6.43 29.31
N ILE A 511 -21.96 -7.02 28.62
CA ILE A 511 -22.35 -6.67 27.25
C ILE A 511 -23.86 -6.43 27.24
N LYS A 512 -24.30 -5.28 26.74
CA LYS A 512 -25.73 -4.96 26.58
C LYS A 512 -26.31 -5.72 25.40
N ASP A 513 -27.45 -6.39 25.60
CA ASP A 513 -28.19 -6.98 24.48
C ASP A 513 -28.74 -5.88 23.55
N THR A 514 -28.54 -6.05 22.24
CA THR A 514 -28.84 -5.01 21.24
C THR A 514 -30.32 -4.86 20.90
N LYS A 515 -31.22 -5.68 21.50
CA LYS A 515 -32.67 -5.61 21.31
C LYS A 515 -33.39 -5.06 22.55
N THR A 516 -32.89 -5.36 23.74
CA THR A 516 -33.50 -4.94 25.02
C THR A 516 -32.77 -3.78 25.68
N GLY A 517 -31.46 -3.62 25.43
CA GLY A 517 -30.57 -2.70 26.13
C GLY A 517 -30.11 -3.20 27.50
N GLU A 518 -30.57 -4.38 27.94
CA GLU A 518 -30.25 -4.93 29.26
C GLU A 518 -28.80 -5.46 29.32
N PRO A 519 -28.05 -5.20 30.40
CA PRO A 519 -26.71 -5.73 30.58
C PRO A 519 -26.74 -7.24 30.87
N HIS A 520 -25.88 -7.99 30.21
CA HIS A 520 -25.68 -9.42 30.44
C HIS A 520 -24.20 -9.73 30.68
N TRP A 521 -23.91 -10.64 31.60
CA TRP A 521 -22.55 -11.02 31.96
C TRP A 521 -22.11 -12.27 31.20
N TYR A 522 -20.95 -12.18 30.55
CA TYR A 522 -20.32 -13.23 29.77
C TYR A 522 -18.91 -13.48 30.32
N TYR A 523 -18.43 -14.73 30.21
CA TYR A 523 -17.05 -15.08 30.55
C TYR A 523 -16.31 -15.61 29.33
N PHE A 524 -15.23 -14.92 28.98
CA PHE A 524 -14.31 -15.31 27.90
C PHE A 524 -13.04 -15.90 28.52
N ASN A 525 -12.59 -17.05 28.00
CA ASN A 525 -11.39 -17.74 28.48
C ASN A 525 -10.16 -16.81 28.47
N PRO A 526 -9.38 -16.69 29.56
CA PRO A 526 -8.14 -15.92 29.55
C PRO A 526 -7.11 -16.36 28.51
N ASP A 527 -7.06 -17.66 28.17
CA ASP A 527 -5.99 -18.24 27.35
C ASP A 527 -6.23 -18.10 25.85
N ASP A 528 -7.47 -18.31 25.38
CA ASP A 528 -7.85 -18.28 23.97
C ASP A 528 -8.93 -17.24 23.63
N GLY A 529 -9.59 -16.61 24.61
CA GLY A 529 -10.67 -15.64 24.41
C GLY A 529 -12.04 -16.22 24.07
N SER A 530 -12.20 -17.55 24.04
CA SER A 530 -13.48 -18.19 23.70
C SER A 530 -14.54 -18.02 24.79
N MET A 531 -15.78 -17.79 24.38
CA MET A 531 -16.93 -17.63 25.26
C MET A 531 -17.31 -18.95 25.93
N THR A 532 -17.55 -18.90 27.25
CA THR A 532 -18.17 -20.01 27.98
C THR A 532 -19.69 -19.99 27.76
N HIS A 533 -20.22 -21.06 27.14
CA HIS A 533 -21.65 -21.26 26.93
C HIS A 533 -22.04 -22.73 27.12
N ASP A 534 -23.34 -22.98 27.31
CA ASP A 534 -23.97 -24.30 27.48
C ASP A 534 -23.28 -25.21 28.51
N LYS A 535 -22.88 -24.63 29.65
CA LYS A 535 -22.13 -25.30 30.72
C LYS A 535 -22.67 -24.91 32.09
N LYS A 536 -22.66 -25.86 33.03
CA LYS A 536 -23.05 -25.66 34.43
C LYS A 536 -21.89 -25.89 35.38
N ALA A 537 -21.97 -25.28 36.56
CA ALA A 537 -20.99 -25.42 37.64
C ALA A 537 -19.53 -25.15 37.20
N VAL A 538 -19.33 -24.23 36.25
CA VAL A 538 -18.01 -23.84 35.75
C VAL A 538 -17.26 -23.11 36.86
N GLN A 539 -16.13 -23.66 37.28
CA GLN A 539 -15.27 -23.06 38.31
C GLN A 539 -14.50 -21.88 37.72
N ILE A 540 -14.67 -20.68 38.28
CA ILE A 540 -13.96 -19.46 37.88
C ILE A 540 -13.48 -18.76 39.17
N GLY A 541 -12.18 -18.86 39.45
CA GLY A 541 -11.66 -18.58 40.79
C GLY A 541 -12.29 -19.54 41.81
N ASP A 542 -12.64 -19.02 42.98
CA ASP A 542 -13.20 -19.83 44.09
C ASP A 542 -14.70 -20.14 43.96
N LYS A 543 -15.37 -19.65 42.90
CA LYS A 543 -16.84 -19.74 42.72
C LYS A 543 -17.26 -20.58 41.51
N LYS A 544 -18.48 -21.10 41.54
CA LYS A 544 -19.11 -21.82 40.42
C LYS A 544 -20.19 -20.99 39.73
N TYR A 545 -20.30 -21.18 38.42
CA TYR A 545 -21.18 -20.41 37.55
C TYR A 545 -21.90 -21.28 36.52
N ASP A 546 -23.18 -20.99 36.28
CA ASP A 546 -23.97 -21.58 35.19
C ASP A 546 -24.07 -20.59 34.02
N PHE A 547 -23.94 -21.11 32.80
CA PHE A 547 -23.98 -20.35 31.54
C PHE A 547 -25.02 -20.95 30.59
N GLY A 548 -25.92 -20.11 30.08
CA GLY A 548 -26.90 -20.49 29.08
C GLY A 548 -26.27 -20.88 27.73
N SER A 549 -27.08 -21.44 26.84
CA SER A 549 -26.65 -21.81 25.48
C SER A 549 -26.24 -20.63 24.60
N ASN A 550 -26.62 -19.40 24.99
CA ASN A 550 -26.19 -18.13 24.40
C ASN A 550 -24.96 -17.50 25.11
N GLY A 551 -24.36 -18.17 26.10
CA GLY A 551 -23.21 -17.67 26.86
C GLY A 551 -23.52 -16.69 27.99
N VAL A 552 -24.79 -16.33 28.22
CA VAL A 552 -25.17 -15.48 29.35
C VAL A 552 -25.04 -16.26 30.66
N CYS A 553 -24.30 -15.72 31.62
CA CYS A 553 -24.23 -16.26 32.97
C CYS A 553 -25.56 -16.07 33.70
N THR A 554 -26.19 -17.16 34.14
CA THR A 554 -27.46 -17.14 34.88
C THR A 554 -27.26 -17.00 36.39
N THR A 555 -26.03 -17.09 36.88
CA THR A 555 -25.66 -17.01 38.30
C THR A 555 -24.51 -16.01 38.54
N PRO A 556 -24.64 -14.70 38.20
CA PRO A 556 -23.52 -13.76 38.17
C PRO A 556 -22.82 -13.54 39.53
N ASN A 557 -23.49 -13.81 40.65
CA ASN A 557 -22.87 -13.76 41.98
C ASN A 557 -22.04 -15.01 42.33
N GLY A 558 -22.16 -16.09 41.55
CA GLY A 558 -21.63 -17.42 41.81
C GLY A 558 -22.33 -18.17 42.95
N TYR A 559 -22.00 -19.46 43.08
CA TYR A 559 -22.37 -20.35 44.18
C TYR A 559 -21.25 -21.38 44.48
#